data_AF-A0A6A0AP01-F1
#
_entry.id   AF-A0A6A0AP01-F1
#
_cell.length_a   1.000
_cell.length_b   1.000
_cell.length_c   1.000
_cell.angle_alpha   90.00
_cell.angle_beta   90.00
_cell.angle_gamma   90.00
#
_symmetry.space_group_name_H-M   'P 1'
#
loop_
_entity.id
_entity.type
_entity.pdbx_description
1 polymer ?
#
loop_
_entity_poly.entity_id
_entity_poly.type
_entity_poly.pdbx_seq_one_letter_code
_entity_poly.pdbx_strand_id
1 'polypeptide(L)' 'VLGDNLLALIKMFDYRGVPIPIVRNLARQMLVGLDYLHRELQIIHTDFKPENVMLVRPLRQR' A
#
# COMPACT_ATOMS: atom_id res chain seq x y z
N VAL A 1 -1.49 1.96 -16.87
CA VAL A 1 -1.81 0.67 -16.22
C VAL A 1 -1.29 0.75 -14.80
N LEU A 2 -2.11 0.49 -13.79
CA LEU A 2 -1.67 0.45 -12.38
C LEU A 2 -0.73 -0.76 -12.15
N GLY A 3 0.20 -0.65 -11.21
CA GLY A 3 1.06 -1.76 -10.81
C GLY A 3 0.35 -2.78 -9.92
N ASP A 4 1.12 -3.64 -9.27
CA ASP A 4 0.58 -4.65 -8.33
C ASP A 4 0.04 -4.01 -7.03
N ASN A 5 -0.80 -4.73 -6.30
CA ASN A 5 -1.26 -4.30 -4.97
C ASN A 5 -0.34 -4.78 -3.84
N LEU A 6 -0.56 -4.30 -2.61
CA LEU A 6 0.25 -4.72 -1.46
C LEU A 6 0.08 -6.20 -1.11
N LEU A 7 -1.04 -6.84 -1.47
CA LEU A 7 -1.19 -8.29 -1.28
C LEU A 7 -0.19 -9.08 -2.14
N ALA A 8 0.06 -8.64 -3.38
CA ALA A 8 1.11 -9.22 -4.23
C ALA A 8 2.51 -9.02 -3.63
N LEU A 9 2.77 -7.86 -3.03
CA LEU A 9 4.03 -7.61 -2.30
C LEU A 9 4.20 -8.58 -1.13
N ILE A 10 3.15 -8.78 -0.33
CA ILE A 10 3.17 -9.72 0.79
C ILE A 10 3.46 -11.16 0.30
N LYS A 11 2.80 -11.58 -0.79
CA LYS A 11 3.04 -12.88 -1.43
C LYS A 11 4.48 -13.05 -1.91
N MET A 12 5.10 -12.01 -2.48
CA MET A 12 6.49 -12.03 -2.94
C MET A 12 7.50 -12.27 -1.80
N PHE A 13 7.15 -11.93 -0.56
CA PHE A 13 7.95 -12.23 0.64
C PHE A 13 7.57 -13.56 1.30
N ASP A 14 6.85 -14.45 0.61
CA ASP A 14 6.37 -15.74 1.12
C ASP A 14 5.65 -15.64 2.47
N TYR A 15 4.92 -14.55 2.69
CA TYR A 15 4.28 -14.24 3.98
C TYR A 15 5.23 -14.22 5.19
N ARG A 16 6.55 -14.14 4.99
CA ARG A 16 7.55 -14.08 6.08
C ARG A 16 7.79 -12.66 6.59
N GLY A 17 7.02 -11.70 6.10
CA GLY A 17 7.11 -10.29 6.44
C GLY A 17 7.95 -9.50 5.44
N VAL A 18 7.49 -8.27 5.17
CA VAL A 18 8.20 -7.29 4.36
C VAL A 18 9.20 -6.55 5.26
N PRO A 19 10.44 -6.25 4.81
CA PRO A 19 11.42 -5.51 5.59
C PRO A 19 10.86 -4.19 6.15
N ILE A 20 11.12 -3.94 7.44
CA ILE A 20 10.61 -2.77 8.17
C ILE A 20 10.89 -1.43 7.47
N PRO A 21 12.07 -1.18 6.86
CA PRO A 21 12.29 0.07 6.13
C PRO A 21 11.30 0.29 4.98
N ILE A 22 10.91 -0.78 4.28
CA ILE A 22 9.92 -0.74 3.20
C ILE A 22 8.53 -0.47 3.77
N VAL A 23 8.14 -1.21 4.82
CA VAL A 23 6.84 -1.03 5.49
C VAL A 23 6.68 0.40 6.00
N ARG A 24 7.71 0.98 6.62
CA ARG A 24 7.71 2.37 7.10
C ARG A 24 7.46 3.36 5.96
N ASN A 25 8.09 3.15 4.80
CA ASN A 25 7.93 4.02 3.65
C ASN A 25 6.50 3.93 3.07
N LEU A 26 5.96 2.71 2.94
CA LEU A 26 4.59 2.47 2.48
C LEU A 26 3.57 3.09 3.44
N ALA A 27 3.72 2.86 4.75
CA ALA A 27 2.85 3.40 5.78
C ALA A 27 2.79 4.94 5.74
N ARG A 28 3.94 5.61 5.58
CA ARG A 28 3.99 7.07 5.44
C ARG A 28 3.17 7.55 4.24
N GLN A 29 3.30 6.91 3.08
CA GLN A 29 2.56 7.30 1.87
C GLN A 29 1.05 7.05 2.03
N MET A 30 0.67 5.91 2.62
CA MET A 30 -0.73 5.61 2.92
C MET A 30 -1.34 6.64 3.87
N LEU A 31 -0.61 7.05 4.92
CA LEU A 31 -1.07 8.07 5.86
C LEU A 31 -1.25 9.44 5.19
N VAL A 32 -0.38 9.82 4.26
CA VAL A 32 -0.56 11.07 3.48
C VAL A 32 -1.86 11.02 2.67
N GLY A 33 -2.16 9.89 2.02
CA GLY A 33 -3.41 9.72 1.29
C GLY A 33 -4.65 9.73 2.19
N LEU A 34 -4.59 9.04 3.33
CA LEU A 34 -5.68 9.02 4.30
C LEU A 34 -5.91 10.39 4.97
N ASP A 35 -4.84 11.13 5.27
CA ASP A 35 -4.92 12.48 5.82
C ASP A 35 -5.68 13.41 4.86
N TYR A 36 -5.39 13.33 3.56
CA TYR A 36 -6.11 14.07 2.53
C TYR A 36 -7.60 13.66 2.45
N LEU A 37 -7.89 12.35 2.42
CA LEU A 37 -9.27 11.87 2.40
C LEU A 37 -10.07 12.37 3.61
N HIS A 38 -9.50 12.31 4.80
CA HIS A 38 -10.20 12.66 6.03
C HIS A 38 -10.30 14.17 6.25
N ARG A 39 -9.21 14.93 6.08
CA ARG A 39 -9.17 16.36 6.41
C ARG A 39 -9.79 17.21 5.32
N GLU A 40 -9.37 16.99 4.07
CA GLU A 40 -9.76 17.85 2.97
C GLU A 40 -11.10 17.43 2.36
N LEU A 41 -11.35 16.12 2.25
CA LEU A 41 -12.52 15.61 1.55
C LEU A 41 -13.65 15.12 2.47
N GLN A 42 -13.39 14.93 3.76
CA GLN A 42 -14.35 14.35 4.71
C GLN A 42 -14.87 12.95 4.26
N ILE A 43 -14.02 12.17 3.58
CA ILE A 43 -14.34 10.84 3.06
C ILE A 43 -13.72 9.76 3.94
N ILE A 44 -14.52 8.78 4.35
CA ILE A 44 -14.04 7.56 5.02
C ILE A 44 -13.92 6.46 3.96
N HIS A 45 -12.76 5.82 3.84
CA HIS A 45 -12.53 4.77 2.84
C HIS A 45 -13.35 3.49 3.09
N THR A 46 -13.62 3.15 4.36
CA THR A 46 -14.36 1.97 4.89
C THR A 46 -13.83 0.57 4.54
N ASP A 47 -13.08 0.40 3.45
CA ASP A 47 -12.48 -0.89 3.03
C ASP A 47 -10.95 -0.81 2.85
N PHE A 48 -10.24 -0.22 3.81
CA PHE A 48 -8.78 -0.01 3.69
C PHE A 48 -8.00 -1.31 4.00
N LYS A 49 -7.48 -1.95 2.95
CA LYS A 49 -6.80 -3.26 3.00
C LYS A 49 -5.73 -3.40 1.90
N PRO A 50 -4.79 -4.36 2.00
CA PRO A 50 -3.68 -4.51 1.06
C PRO A 50 -4.06 -4.57 -0.42
N GLU A 51 -5.21 -5.17 -0.74
CA GLU A 51 -5.75 -5.32 -2.09
C GLU A 51 -6.12 -3.98 -2.74
N ASN A 52 -6.47 -2.99 -1.92
CA ASN A 52 -6.91 -1.67 -2.34
C ASN A 52 -5.78 -0.62 -2.32
N VAL A 53 -4.54 -1.02 -2.05
CA VAL A 53 -3.37 -0.14 -2.11
C VAL A 53 -2.47 -0.58 -3.26
N MET A 54 -2.39 0.27 -4.29
CA MET A 54 -1.71 -0.02 -5.54
C MET A 54 -0.29 0.55 -5.55
N LEU A 55 0.67 -0.21 -6.07
CA LEU A 55 2.02 0.26 -6.39
C LEU A 55 2.01 0.98 -7.73
N VAL A 56 2.89 1.97 -7.86
CA VAL A 56 3.05 2.74 -9.11
C VAL A 56 3.63 1.89 -10.24
N ARG A 57 4.47 0.91 -9.89
CA ARG A 57 5.14 0.03 -10.85
C ARG A 57 4.89 -1.43 -10.48
N PRO A 58 4.85 -2.35 -11.47
CA PRO A 58 4.82 -3.78 -11.21
C PRO A 58 6.04 -4.24 -10.41
N LEU A 59 5.84 -5.24 -9.56
CA LEU A 59 6.90 -5.98 -8.90
C LEU A 59 7.67 -6.76 -9.96
N ARG A 60 8.99 -6.61 -9.95
CA ARG A 60 9.86 -7.44 -10.79
C ARG A 60 10.23 -8.68 -10.00
N GLN A 61 9.88 -9.86 -10.51
CA GLN A 61 10.50 -11.08 -10.05
C GLN A 61 12.01 -10.98 -10.30
N ARG A 62 12.80 -11.39 -9.31
CA ARG A 62 14.25 -11.52 -9.45
C ARG A 62 14.57 -12.63 -10.45
#